data_AF-A0A8B7E8L0-F1
#
_entry.id   AF-A0A8B7E8L0-F1
#
_cell.length_a   1.000
_cell.length_b   1.000
_cell.length_c   1.000
_cell.angle_alpha   90.00
_cell.angle_beta   90.00
_cell.angle_gamma   90.00
#
_symmetry.space_group_name_H-M   'P 1'
#
loop_
_entity.id
_entity.type
_entity.pdbx_description
1 polymer ?
#
loop_
_entity_poly.entity_id
_entity_poly.type
_entity_poly.pdbx_seq_one_letter_code
_entity_poly.pdbx_strand_id
1 'polypeptide(L)'
;MCALGLIGKLVTGPWMKKFYVAPGQGLDYLSGIQVIKNVCNALVESSAEALSLIHRKTDFFGGDLNDPVFQSLIGFCPRTDEMRDALASCLNAVISVINRQYERQFTMTLTDQLKSQTLSARPHNIDCEELVGMFSAAKQKAPNATLCYLSSKIRACKNKTADFLSEKPTDIRNKLIAWSISSAGKKRLANMHAMKK
;
A
#
# COMPACT_ATOMS: atom_id res chain seq x y z
N MET A 1 -10.95 -26.13 0.95
CA MET A 1 -11.36 -24.73 1.26
C MET A 1 -10.81 -24.21 2.58
N CYS A 2 -10.72 -25.04 3.65
CA CYS A 2 -10.27 -24.56 4.96
C CYS A 2 -8.82 -24.03 4.99
N ALA A 3 -7.88 -24.66 4.25
CA ALA A 3 -6.50 -24.20 4.18
C ALA A 3 -6.38 -22.76 3.65
N LEU A 4 -7.07 -22.44 2.55
CA LEU A 4 -7.10 -21.08 2.00
C LEU A 4 -7.79 -20.08 2.94
N GLY A 5 -8.85 -20.51 3.64
CA GLY A 5 -9.52 -19.68 4.64
C GLY A 5 -8.61 -19.32 5.82
N LEU A 6 -7.82 -20.29 6.30
CA LEU A 6 -6.83 -20.07 7.36
C LEU A 6 -5.72 -19.11 6.90
N ILE A 7 -5.13 -19.33 5.71
CA ILE A 7 -4.15 -18.40 5.13
C ILE A 7 -4.75 -17.00 4.95
N GLY A 8 -6.03 -16.93 4.57
CA GLY A 8 -6.77 -15.68 4.45
C GLY A 8 -6.81 -14.89 5.76
N LYS A 9 -7.08 -15.56 6.88
CA LYS A 9 -7.15 -14.92 8.21
C LYS A 9 -5.78 -14.66 8.83
N LEU A 10 -4.80 -15.53 8.58
CA LEU A 10 -3.47 -15.46 9.19
C LEU A 10 -2.51 -14.52 8.45
N VAL A 11 -2.66 -14.41 7.13
CA VAL A 11 -1.72 -13.68 6.26
C VAL A 11 -2.42 -12.55 5.52
N THR A 12 -3.37 -12.84 4.63
CA THR A 12 -3.86 -11.81 3.69
C THR A 12 -4.70 -10.73 4.37
N GLY A 13 -5.58 -11.08 5.31
CA GLY A 13 -6.35 -10.11 6.08
C GLY A 13 -5.47 -9.16 6.88
N PRO A 14 -4.55 -9.67 7.72
CA PRO A 14 -3.57 -8.85 8.43
C PRO A 14 -2.67 -8.03 7.50
N TRP A 15 -2.25 -8.59 6.35
CA TRP A 15 -1.48 -7.88 5.33
C TRP A 15 -2.24 -6.65 4.82
N MET A 16 -3.53 -6.80 4.51
CA MET A 16 -4.39 -5.68 4.13
C MET A 16 -4.48 -4.65 5.26
N LYS A 17 -4.75 -5.08 6.50
CA LYS A 17 -4.87 -4.15 7.63
C LYS A 17 -3.57 -3.38 7.95
N LYS A 18 -2.41 -4.01 7.78
CA LYS A 18 -1.12 -3.41 8.13
C LYS A 18 -0.57 -2.50 7.05
N PHE A 19 -0.72 -2.89 5.78
CA PHE A 19 -0.16 -2.12 4.68
C PHE A 19 -1.19 -1.20 4.04
N TYR A 20 -2.44 -1.64 3.85
CA TYR A 20 -3.48 -0.88 3.15
C TYR A 20 -4.23 0.06 4.10
N VAL A 21 -3.51 1.06 4.61
CA VAL A 21 -4.04 2.08 5.53
C VAL A 21 -4.09 3.47 4.90
N ALA A 22 -4.98 4.31 5.44
CA ALA A 22 -5.18 5.66 4.95
C ALA A 22 -3.89 6.51 5.02
N PRO A 23 -3.78 7.56 4.19
CA PRO A 23 -2.62 8.46 4.20
C PRO A 23 -2.33 9.04 5.59
N GLY A 24 -1.09 8.90 6.05
CA GLY A 24 -0.63 9.41 7.35
C GLY A 24 -0.69 8.42 8.53
N GLN A 25 -1.22 7.20 8.32
CA GLN A 25 -1.27 6.15 9.35
C GLN A 25 -0.46 4.89 8.99
N GLY A 26 0.43 5.00 7.99
CA GLY A 26 1.21 3.88 7.46
C GLY A 26 2.62 3.74 8.04
N LEU A 27 3.19 2.55 7.87
CA LEU A 27 4.61 2.29 8.08
C LEU A 27 5.44 2.99 6.99
N ASP A 28 6.62 3.50 7.35
CA ASP A 28 7.61 3.92 6.36
C ASP A 28 8.11 2.72 5.54
N TYR A 29 8.69 2.99 4.36
CA TYR A 29 9.14 1.96 3.43
C TYR A 29 10.05 0.91 4.09
N LEU A 30 11.03 1.32 4.90
CA LEU A 30 12.02 0.42 5.49
C LEU A 30 11.45 -0.38 6.66
N SER A 31 10.67 0.26 7.54
CA SER A 31 9.94 -0.45 8.59
C SER A 31 8.95 -1.45 8.01
N GLY A 32 8.31 -1.12 6.89
CA GLY A 32 7.44 -2.04 6.15
C GLY A 32 8.20 -3.27 5.64
N ILE A 33 9.38 -3.08 5.03
CA ILE A 33 10.24 -4.21 4.61
C ILE A 33 10.66 -5.07 5.80
N GLN A 34 10.99 -4.46 6.94
CA GLN A 34 11.37 -5.22 8.14
C GLN A 34 10.20 -6.08 8.65
N VAL A 35 8.97 -5.55 8.65
CA VAL A 35 7.77 -6.32 8.99
C VAL A 35 7.60 -7.50 8.02
N ILE A 36 7.76 -7.28 6.72
CA ILE A 36 7.64 -8.35 5.70
C ILE A 36 8.72 -9.41 5.90
N LYS A 37 9.95 -9.01 6.25
CA LYS A 37 11.04 -9.95 6.56
C LYS A 37 10.71 -10.81 7.78
N ASN A 38 10.18 -10.21 8.84
CA ASN A 38 9.76 -10.94 10.04
C ASN A 38 8.61 -11.92 9.74
N VAL A 39 7.63 -11.51 8.91
CA VAL A 39 6.54 -12.37 8.44
C VAL A 39 7.09 -13.53 7.62
N CYS A 40 8.04 -13.29 6.71
CA CYS A 40 8.67 -14.33 5.90
C CYS A 40 9.38 -15.38 6.78
N ASN A 41 10.15 -14.94 7.78
CA ASN A 41 10.81 -15.84 8.71
C ASN A 41 9.79 -16.68 9.50
N ALA A 42 8.74 -16.06 10.02
CA ALA A 42 7.69 -16.76 10.75
C ALA A 42 6.93 -17.77 9.85
N LEU A 43 6.74 -17.46 8.56
CA LEU A 43 6.15 -18.37 7.58
C LEU A 43 7.07 -19.57 7.31
N VAL A 44 8.37 -19.35 7.18
CA VAL A 44 9.37 -20.42 6.99
C VAL A 44 9.39 -21.35 8.20
N GLU A 45 9.45 -20.81 9.41
CA GLU A 45 9.38 -21.59 10.66
C GLU A 45 8.08 -22.39 10.75
N SER A 46 6.95 -21.77 10.41
CA SER A 46 5.64 -22.43 10.47
C SER A 46 5.41 -23.43 9.33
N SER A 47 6.18 -23.37 8.24
CA SER A 47 6.09 -24.33 7.13
C SER A 47 6.60 -25.72 7.50
N ALA A 48 7.55 -25.80 8.47
CA ALA A 48 8.06 -27.06 8.99
C ALA A 48 7.00 -27.82 9.82
N GLU A 49 6.08 -27.11 10.46
CA GLU A 49 4.99 -27.68 11.26
C GLU A 49 3.64 -27.05 10.89
N ALA A 50 3.17 -27.27 9.65
CA ALA A 50 2.00 -26.59 9.10
C ALA A 50 0.69 -26.80 9.89
N LEU A 51 0.56 -27.91 10.64
CA LEU A 51 -0.62 -28.16 11.50
C LEU A 51 -0.63 -27.31 12.78
N SER A 52 0.52 -26.75 13.19
CA SER A 52 0.61 -25.84 14.35
C SER A 52 -0.22 -24.56 14.15
N LEU A 53 -0.49 -24.18 12.90
CA LEU A 53 -1.31 -23.01 12.54
C LEU A 53 -2.72 -23.03 13.11
N ILE A 54 -3.27 -24.23 13.34
CA ILE A 54 -4.63 -24.42 13.87
C ILE A 54 -4.70 -24.00 15.35
N HIS A 55 -3.59 -24.01 16.07
CA HIS A 55 -3.52 -23.69 17.50
C HIS A 55 -2.97 -22.28 17.78
N ARG A 56 -2.65 -21.53 16.72
CA ARG A 56 -2.01 -20.23 16.83
C ARG A 56 -3.01 -19.18 17.34
N LYS A 57 -2.59 -18.38 18.32
CA LYS A 57 -3.40 -17.32 18.94
C LYS A 57 -3.22 -15.95 18.28
N THR A 58 -2.12 -15.79 17.56
CA THR A 58 -1.75 -14.55 16.87
C THR A 58 -1.54 -14.77 15.39
N ASP A 59 -1.79 -13.77 14.57
CA ASP A 59 -1.49 -13.81 13.14
C ASP A 59 0.04 -13.74 12.88
N PHE A 60 0.44 -13.76 11.60
CA PHE A 60 1.85 -13.64 11.24
C PHE A 60 2.43 -12.23 11.44
N PHE A 61 1.58 -11.25 11.75
CA PHE A 61 1.90 -9.84 11.99
C PHE A 61 1.88 -9.47 13.49
N GLY A 62 1.60 -10.43 14.37
CA GLY A 62 1.52 -10.25 15.82
C GLY A 62 0.18 -9.72 16.34
N GLY A 63 -0.86 -9.66 15.50
CA GLY A 63 -2.22 -9.31 15.91
C GLY A 63 -2.98 -10.48 16.53
N ASP A 64 -3.88 -10.21 17.47
CA ASP A 64 -4.70 -11.23 18.12
C ASP A 64 -5.77 -11.79 17.18
N LEU A 65 -5.89 -13.13 17.15
CA LEU A 65 -6.87 -13.86 16.35
C LEU A 65 -8.15 -14.16 17.16
N ASN A 66 -8.79 -13.12 17.69
CA ASN A 66 -10.10 -13.27 18.32
C ASN A 66 -11.24 -13.05 17.31
N ASP A 67 -11.30 -13.89 16.27
CA ASP A 67 -12.29 -13.80 15.20
C ASP A 67 -13.21 -15.05 15.21
N PRO A 68 -14.54 -14.90 15.32
CA PRO A 68 -15.49 -16.01 15.30
C PRO A 68 -15.41 -16.85 14.01
N VAL A 69 -15.01 -16.24 12.89
CA VAL A 69 -14.80 -16.94 11.62
C VAL A 69 -13.56 -17.83 11.69
N PHE A 70 -12.50 -17.37 12.35
CA PHE A 70 -11.28 -18.18 12.54
C PHE A 70 -11.56 -19.39 13.43
N GLN A 71 -12.29 -19.20 14.54
CA GLN A 71 -12.71 -20.29 15.42
C GLN A 71 -13.61 -21.31 14.71
N SER A 72 -14.53 -20.83 13.87
CA SER A 72 -15.35 -21.71 13.02
C SER A 72 -14.48 -22.50 12.04
N LEU A 73 -13.53 -21.85 11.36
CA LEU A 73 -12.60 -22.51 10.42
C LEU A 73 -11.74 -23.59 11.08
N ILE A 74 -11.32 -23.37 12.34
CA ILE A 74 -10.62 -24.39 13.13
C ILE A 74 -11.53 -25.58 13.42
N GLY A 75 -12.78 -25.34 13.82
CA GLY A 75 -13.75 -26.39 14.11
C GLY A 75 -14.07 -27.29 12.91
N PHE A 76 -14.02 -26.74 11.69
CA PHE A 76 -14.23 -27.47 10.43
C PHE A 76 -12.95 -28.00 9.78
N CYS A 77 -11.76 -27.75 10.34
CA CYS A 77 -10.50 -28.20 9.73
C CYS A 77 -10.23 -29.69 10.00
N PRO A 78 -10.15 -30.54 8.96
CA PRO A 78 -9.69 -31.91 9.14
C PRO A 78 -8.20 -31.93 9.52
N ARG A 79 -7.83 -32.72 10.53
CA ARG A 79 -6.44 -32.91 10.98
C ARG A 79 -5.81 -34.11 10.28
N THR A 80 -5.85 -34.12 8.95
CA THR A 80 -5.29 -35.19 8.13
C THR A 80 -3.98 -34.77 7.48
N ASP A 81 -3.21 -35.75 7.00
CA ASP A 81 -1.94 -35.49 6.30
C ASP A 81 -2.16 -34.67 5.02
N GLU A 82 -3.27 -34.86 4.32
CA GLU A 82 -3.60 -34.08 3.11
C GLU A 82 -3.82 -32.60 3.43
N MET A 83 -4.40 -32.29 4.61
CA MET A 83 -4.57 -30.90 5.06
C MET A 83 -3.23 -30.28 5.44
N ARG A 84 -2.35 -31.03 6.09
CA ARG A 84 -0.98 -30.60 6.39
C ARG A 84 -0.23 -30.24 5.11
N ASP A 85 -0.28 -31.13 4.12
CA ASP A 85 0.44 -30.97 2.85
C ASP A 85 -0.15 -29.81 2.02
N ALA A 86 -1.48 -29.63 2.05
CA ALA A 86 -2.15 -28.49 1.44
C ALA A 86 -1.75 -27.16 2.10
N LEU A 87 -1.69 -27.11 3.44
CA LEU A 87 -1.24 -25.92 4.18
C LEU A 87 0.23 -25.60 3.89
N ALA A 88 1.10 -26.60 3.94
CA ALA A 88 2.52 -26.45 3.63
C ALA A 88 2.72 -25.93 2.21
N SER A 89 1.99 -26.47 1.23
CA SER A 89 2.02 -26.01 -0.15
C SER A 89 1.57 -24.54 -0.29
N CYS A 90 0.52 -24.14 0.43
CA CYS A 90 0.05 -22.74 0.44
C CYS A 90 1.10 -21.80 1.06
N LEU A 91 1.70 -22.18 2.19
CA LEU A 91 2.75 -21.39 2.84
C LEU A 91 3.97 -21.24 1.93
N ASN A 92 4.42 -22.32 1.30
CA ASN A 92 5.55 -22.31 0.38
C ASN A 92 5.28 -21.43 -0.85
N ALA A 93 4.05 -21.45 -1.37
CA ALA A 93 3.66 -20.54 -2.45
C ALA A 93 3.73 -19.07 -2.01
N VAL A 94 3.26 -18.74 -0.80
CA VAL A 94 3.34 -17.38 -0.24
C VAL A 94 4.80 -16.96 -0.04
N ILE A 95 5.64 -17.83 0.54
CA ILE A 95 7.08 -17.59 0.73
C ILE A 95 7.78 -17.33 -0.61
N SER A 96 7.48 -18.15 -1.63
CA SER A 96 8.04 -18.00 -2.98
C SER A 96 7.70 -16.63 -3.58
N VAL A 97 6.45 -16.17 -3.42
CA VAL A 97 6.04 -14.85 -3.89
C VAL A 97 6.74 -13.74 -3.11
N ILE A 98 6.80 -13.82 -1.77
CA ILE A 98 7.46 -12.80 -0.95
C ILE A 98 8.94 -12.69 -1.33
N ASN A 99 9.65 -13.81 -1.42
CA ASN A 99 11.06 -13.82 -1.80
C ASN A 99 11.24 -13.23 -3.20
N ARG A 100 10.46 -13.66 -4.19
CA ARG A 100 10.54 -13.08 -5.55
C ARG A 100 10.36 -11.56 -5.58
N GLN A 101 9.49 -11.01 -4.74
CA GLN A 101 9.18 -9.57 -4.72
C GLN A 101 10.17 -8.74 -3.88
N TYR A 102 10.72 -9.32 -2.81
CA TYR A 102 11.46 -8.60 -1.79
C TYR A 102 12.93 -9.04 -1.59
N GLU A 103 13.43 -10.04 -2.32
CA GLU A 103 14.79 -10.59 -2.19
C GLU A 103 15.88 -9.50 -2.26
N ARG A 104 15.73 -8.55 -3.19
CA ARG A 104 16.68 -7.44 -3.34
C ARG A 104 16.63 -6.50 -2.13
N GLN A 105 15.44 -6.26 -1.60
CA GLN A 105 15.19 -5.38 -0.46
C GLN A 105 15.67 -6.01 0.85
N PHE A 106 15.59 -7.34 0.99
CA PHE A 106 16.10 -8.06 2.16
C PHE A 106 17.62 -8.11 2.25
N THR A 107 18.30 -8.03 1.10
CA THR A 107 19.76 -8.07 0.96
C THR A 107 20.38 -6.66 1.02
N MET A 108 19.56 -5.61 0.96
CA MET A 108 20.01 -4.23 0.92
C MET A 108 20.60 -3.79 2.26
N THR A 109 21.79 -3.19 2.25
CA THR A 109 22.41 -2.59 3.43
C THR A 109 21.67 -1.31 3.81
N LEU A 110 21.16 -1.26 5.05
CA LEU A 110 20.48 -0.10 5.59
C LEU A 110 21.51 0.98 5.98
N THR A 111 21.47 2.12 5.32
CA THR A 111 22.24 3.31 5.71
C THR A 111 21.31 4.40 6.25
N ASP A 112 21.80 5.24 7.17
CA ASP A 112 21.00 6.33 7.74
C ASP A 112 20.55 7.36 6.70
N GLN A 113 21.38 7.57 5.67
CA GLN A 113 21.02 8.41 4.52
C GLN A 113 19.84 7.84 3.76
N LEU A 114 19.83 6.52 3.49
CA LEU A 114 18.71 5.87 2.82
C LEU A 114 17.43 5.97 3.65
N LYS A 115 17.54 5.78 4.96
CA LYS A 115 16.42 5.93 5.90
C LYS A 115 15.81 7.33 5.84
N SER A 116 16.64 8.37 5.81
CA SER A 116 16.15 9.75 5.67
C SER A 116 15.44 10.00 4.35
N GLN A 117 15.95 9.42 3.25
CA GLN A 117 15.39 9.60 1.90
C GLN A 117 14.08 8.83 1.69
N THR A 118 13.92 7.68 2.35
CA THR A 118 12.73 6.81 2.18
C THR A 118 11.62 7.06 3.20
N LEU A 119 11.79 8.01 4.13
CA LEU A 119 10.77 8.35 5.14
C LEU A 119 9.42 8.74 4.52
N SER A 120 9.45 9.41 3.37
CA SER A 120 8.24 9.82 2.64
C SER A 120 7.72 8.74 1.68
N ALA A 121 8.53 7.71 1.41
CA ALA A 121 8.17 6.61 0.54
C ALA A 121 7.33 5.58 1.30
N ARG A 122 6.26 5.10 0.67
CA ARG A 122 5.43 4.03 1.23
C ARG A 122 5.91 2.66 0.77
N PRO A 123 5.72 1.60 1.59
CA PRO A 123 6.16 0.23 1.29
C PRO A 123 5.44 -0.44 0.11
N HIS A 124 4.43 0.19 -0.47
CA HIS A 124 3.52 -0.44 -1.44
C HIS A 124 3.01 0.58 -2.46
N ASN A 125 2.63 0.05 -3.62
CA ASN A 125 2.30 0.84 -4.81
C ASN A 125 0.87 1.41 -4.79
N ILE A 126 0.18 1.37 -3.64
CA ILE A 126 -1.25 1.72 -3.55
C ILE A 126 -1.52 3.17 -3.97
N ASP A 127 -0.66 4.11 -3.56
CA ASP A 127 -0.84 5.52 -3.90
C ASP A 127 -0.71 5.70 -5.41
N CYS A 128 0.18 4.93 -6.05
CA CYS A 128 0.32 4.92 -7.51
C CYS A 128 -0.88 4.26 -8.18
N GLU A 129 -1.38 3.13 -7.68
CA GLU A 129 -2.57 2.46 -8.21
C GLU A 129 -3.80 3.35 -8.11
N GLU A 130 -3.99 4.03 -6.98
CA GLU A 130 -5.08 4.99 -6.79
C GLU A 130 -4.94 6.17 -7.75
N LEU A 131 -3.73 6.74 -7.90
CA LEU A 131 -3.47 7.82 -8.87
C LEU A 131 -3.76 7.39 -10.31
N VAL A 132 -3.35 6.18 -10.69
CA VAL A 132 -3.62 5.60 -12.02
C VAL A 132 -5.12 5.33 -12.19
N GLY A 133 -5.81 4.84 -11.16
CA GLY A 133 -7.26 4.64 -11.17
C GLY A 133 -8.02 5.96 -11.33
N MET A 134 -7.67 6.99 -10.56
CA MET A 134 -8.21 8.34 -10.69
C MET A 134 -7.95 8.92 -12.09
N PHE A 135 -6.75 8.69 -12.62
CA PHE A 135 -6.37 9.14 -13.96
C PHE A 135 -7.18 8.44 -15.05
N SER A 136 -7.30 7.12 -14.98
CA SER A 136 -8.09 6.31 -15.90
C SER A 136 -9.56 6.75 -15.92
N ALA A 137 -10.17 6.87 -14.74
CA ALA A 137 -11.55 7.35 -14.60
C ALA A 137 -11.73 8.78 -15.16
N ALA A 138 -10.78 9.68 -14.89
CA ALA A 138 -10.84 11.05 -15.39
C ALA A 138 -10.67 11.11 -16.93
N LYS A 139 -9.82 10.25 -17.51
CA LYS A 139 -9.65 10.14 -18.96
C LYS A 139 -10.87 9.54 -19.65
N GLN A 140 -11.51 8.53 -19.06
CA GLN A 140 -12.76 7.96 -19.57
C GLN A 140 -13.89 9.00 -19.56
N LYS A 141 -14.01 9.79 -18.49
CA LYS A 141 -15.01 10.86 -18.39
C LYS A 141 -14.75 12.00 -19.38
N ALA A 142 -13.49 12.33 -19.66
CA ALA A 142 -13.11 13.41 -20.57
C ALA A 142 -11.99 12.96 -21.54
N PRO A 143 -12.33 12.23 -22.61
CA PRO A 143 -11.34 11.66 -23.54
C PRO A 143 -10.47 12.72 -24.21
N ASN A 144 -11.04 13.89 -24.48
CA ASN A 144 -10.35 15.00 -25.17
C ASN A 144 -9.58 15.91 -24.19
N ALA A 145 -9.62 15.66 -22.89
CA ALA A 145 -8.86 16.44 -21.93
C ALA A 145 -7.35 16.17 -22.05
N THR A 146 -6.56 17.24 -21.93
CA THR A 146 -5.11 17.16 -21.96
C THR A 146 -4.56 16.52 -20.68
N LEU A 147 -3.38 15.90 -20.77
CA LEU A 147 -2.70 15.31 -19.62
C LEU A 147 -2.45 16.33 -18.50
N CYS A 148 -2.06 17.56 -18.85
CA CYS A 148 -1.88 18.64 -17.89
C CYS A 148 -3.16 18.99 -17.14
N TYR A 149 -4.32 19.00 -17.82
CA TYR A 149 -5.60 19.26 -17.18
C TYR A 149 -5.97 18.16 -16.19
N LEU A 150 -5.89 16.89 -16.62
CA LEU A 150 -6.22 15.73 -15.79
C LEU A 150 -5.30 15.64 -14.56
N SER A 151 -3.99 15.77 -14.76
CA SER A 151 -3.01 15.74 -13.65
C SER A 151 -3.21 16.88 -12.66
N SER A 152 -3.50 18.11 -13.13
CA SER A 152 -3.78 19.25 -12.27
C SER A 152 -5.03 19.02 -11.42
N LYS A 153 -6.08 18.45 -12.01
CA LYS A 153 -7.31 18.09 -11.30
C LYS A 153 -7.06 17.05 -10.20
N ILE A 154 -6.35 15.98 -10.53
CA ILE A 154 -6.02 14.92 -9.57
C ILE A 154 -5.18 15.48 -8.41
N ARG A 155 -4.18 16.33 -8.70
CA ARG A 155 -3.38 17.04 -7.69
C ARG A 155 -4.24 17.92 -6.79
N ALA A 156 -5.17 18.69 -7.37
CA ALA A 156 -6.06 19.54 -6.60
C ALA A 156 -6.96 18.75 -5.63
N CYS A 157 -7.45 17.57 -6.06
CA CYS A 157 -8.21 16.66 -5.20
C CYS A 157 -7.33 16.02 -4.12
N LYS A 158 -6.16 15.46 -4.49
CA LYS A 158 -5.26 14.78 -3.56
C LYS A 158 -4.69 15.70 -2.48
N ASN A 159 -4.35 16.93 -2.85
CA ASN A 159 -3.83 17.93 -1.92
C ASN A 159 -4.94 18.64 -1.12
N LYS A 160 -6.20 18.21 -1.25
CA LYS A 160 -7.38 18.86 -0.65
C LYS A 160 -7.47 20.36 -0.97
N THR A 161 -6.87 20.76 -2.10
CA THR A 161 -6.83 22.18 -2.50
C THR A 161 -8.22 22.65 -2.91
N ALA A 162 -9.03 21.77 -3.52
CA ALA A 162 -10.43 22.07 -3.81
C ALA A 162 -11.23 22.35 -2.52
N ASP A 163 -11.07 21.49 -1.51
CA ASP A 163 -11.75 21.60 -0.22
C ASP A 163 -11.30 22.88 0.51
N PHE A 164 -9.98 23.11 0.59
CA PHE A 164 -9.39 24.33 1.16
C PHE A 164 -9.93 25.61 0.51
N LEU A 165 -10.08 25.62 -0.81
CA LEU A 165 -10.64 26.77 -1.52
C LEU A 165 -12.15 26.89 -1.26
N SER A 166 -12.88 25.77 -1.12
CA SER A 166 -14.32 25.78 -0.85
C SER A 166 -14.66 26.33 0.54
N GLU A 167 -13.80 26.10 1.53
CA GLU A 167 -13.94 26.59 2.92
C GLU A 167 -13.66 28.11 3.06
N LYS A 168 -13.03 28.74 2.06
CA LYS A 168 -12.65 30.15 2.11
C LYS A 168 -13.81 31.05 1.64
N PRO A 169 -13.96 32.26 2.22
CA PRO A 169 -14.89 33.27 1.70
C PRO A 169 -14.64 33.57 0.23
N THR A 170 -15.71 33.82 -0.54
CA THR A 170 -15.69 33.98 -2.00
C THR A 170 -14.66 35.01 -2.47
N ASP A 171 -14.55 36.15 -1.77
CA ASP A 171 -13.60 37.22 -2.12
C ASP A 171 -12.14 36.79 -1.95
N ILE A 172 -11.83 36.08 -0.87
CA ILE A 172 -10.48 35.59 -0.58
C ILE A 172 -10.11 34.48 -1.57
N ARG A 173 -11.05 33.59 -1.88
CA ARG A 173 -10.89 32.54 -2.89
C ARG A 173 -10.57 33.13 -4.26
N ASN A 174 -11.32 34.13 -4.71
CA ASN A 174 -11.11 34.76 -6.01
C ASN A 174 -9.75 35.47 -6.10
N LYS A 175 -9.33 36.17 -5.03
CA LYS A 175 -7.99 36.78 -4.94
C LYS A 175 -6.87 35.73 -5.03
N LEU A 176 -7.01 34.61 -4.33
CA LEU A 176 -6.05 33.49 -4.36
C LEU A 176 -5.95 32.86 -5.77
N ILE A 177 -7.07 32.66 -6.44
CA ILE A 177 -7.11 32.12 -7.80
C ILE A 177 -6.43 33.09 -8.77
N ALA A 178 -6.77 34.38 -8.72
CA ALA A 178 -6.18 35.40 -9.59
C ALA A 178 -4.66 35.52 -9.39
N TRP A 179 -4.20 35.51 -8.14
CA TRP A 179 -2.78 35.51 -7.80
C TRP A 179 -2.06 34.27 -8.34
N SER A 180 -2.67 33.09 -8.21
CA SER A 180 -2.10 31.83 -8.67
C SER A 180 -1.95 31.80 -10.20
N ILE A 181 -2.95 32.29 -10.93
CA ILE A 181 -2.92 32.41 -12.39
C ILE A 181 -1.79 33.35 -12.83
N SER A 182 -1.69 34.54 -12.21
CA SER A 182 -0.64 35.51 -12.50
C SER A 182 0.77 34.93 -12.26
N SER A 183 0.96 34.28 -11.13
CA SER A 183 2.24 33.66 -10.75
C SER A 183 2.64 32.52 -11.68
N ALA A 184 1.67 31.67 -12.06
CA ALA A 184 1.90 30.60 -13.04
C ALA A 184 2.25 31.15 -14.43
N GLY A 185 1.59 32.22 -14.86
CA GLY A 185 1.90 32.91 -16.11
C GLY A 185 3.34 33.43 -16.16
N LYS A 186 3.79 34.09 -15.08
CA LYS A 186 5.19 34.56 -14.93
C LYS A 186 6.21 33.41 -15.01
N LYS A 187 5.96 32.30 -14.32
CA LYS A 187 6.82 31.10 -14.40
C LYS A 187 6.91 30.52 -15.81
N ARG A 188 5.78 30.47 -16.53
CA ARG A 188 5.76 29.92 -17.90
C ARG A 188 6.61 30.76 -18.86
N LEU A 189 6.51 32.09 -18.76
CA LEU A 189 7.33 33.02 -19.54
C LEU A 189 8.82 32.83 -19.23
N ALA A 190 9.20 32.76 -17.96
CA ALA A 190 10.58 32.54 -17.54
C ALA A 190 11.16 31.22 -18.10
N ASN A 191 10.39 30.12 -18.05
CA ASN A 191 10.83 28.83 -18.59
C ASN A 191 11.00 28.87 -20.12
N MET A 192 10.13 29.59 -20.84
CA MET A 192 10.28 29.77 -22.29
C MET A 192 11.53 30.58 -22.67
N HIS A 193 11.94 31.54 -21.85
CA HIS A 193 13.18 32.29 -22.05
C HIS A 193 14.43 31.44 -21.73
N ALA A 194 14.35 30.54 -20.74
CA ALA A 194 15.43 29.65 -20.37
C ALA A 194 15.73 28.57 -21.43
N MET A 195 14.70 28.07 -22.14
CA MET A 195 14.88 27.06 -23.21
C MET A 195 15.41 27.62 -24.54
N LYS A 196 15.54 28.95 -24.67
CA LYS A 196 16.07 29.62 -25.86
C LYS A 196 17.57 29.96 -25.76
N LYS A 197 18.22 29.58 -24.65
CA LYS A 197 19.68 29.61 -24.48
C LYS A 197 20.23 28.19 -24.55
#